data_AF-A3XMW1-F1
#
_entry.id   AF-A3XMW1-F1
#
_cell.length_a   1.000
_cell.length_b   1.000
_cell.length_c   1.000
_cell.angle_alpha   90.00
_cell.angle_beta   90.00
_cell.angle_gamma   90.00
#
_symmetry.space_group_name_H-M   'P 1'
#
loop_
_entity.id
_entity.type
_entity.pdbx_description
1 polymer ?
#
loop_
_entity_poly.entity_id
_entity_poly.type
_entity_poly.pdbx_seq_one_letter_code
_entity_poly.pdbx_strand_id
1 'polypeptide(L)'
;MGIEKTELSLNKFDYKFEKINNKIIVKLDFAQRIIIDFSDPEKIKITDRLVGWNFLTGLIEMSLKNATLYNFIGAIIMTILFVYLDLEYDGLNFVFFFLAFVIWMLLWTLFYLFKAENLKRILISWNE
;
A
#
# COMPACT_ATOMS: atom_id res chain seq x y z
N MET A 1 14.85 -17.19 14.65
CA MET A 1 13.84 -16.28 15.22
C MET A 1 12.47 -16.92 15.21
N GLY A 2 11.65 -16.63 16.22
CA GLY A 2 10.27 -17.11 16.29
C GLY A 2 9.29 -15.95 16.44
N ILE A 3 8.03 -16.25 16.16
CA ILE A 3 6.87 -15.35 16.26
C ILE A 3 6.86 -14.54 17.59
N GLU A 4 7.28 -15.15 18.69
CA GLU A 4 7.33 -14.54 20.03
C GLU A 4 8.30 -13.36 20.13
N LYS A 5 9.48 -13.43 19.50
CA LYS A 5 10.45 -12.31 19.51
C LYS A 5 9.87 -11.11 18.77
N THR A 6 9.21 -11.35 17.64
CA THR A 6 8.56 -10.30 16.85
C THR A 6 7.41 -9.66 17.63
N GLU A 7 6.61 -10.44 18.36
CA GLU A 7 5.53 -9.92 19.23
C GLU A 7 6.08 -9.03 20.35
N LEU A 8 7.15 -9.45 21.02
CA LEU A 8 7.80 -8.66 22.07
C LEU A 8 8.30 -7.32 21.52
N SER A 9 8.95 -7.33 20.35
CA SER A 9 9.41 -6.09 19.71
C SER A 9 8.24 -5.19 19.31
N LEU A 10 7.19 -5.72 18.69
CA LEU A 10 6.02 -4.94 18.30
C LEU A 10 5.32 -4.29 19.51
N ASN A 11 5.16 -5.04 20.60
CA ASN A 11 4.62 -4.51 21.87
C ASN A 11 5.52 -3.42 22.47
N LYS A 12 6.84 -3.62 22.45
CA LYS A 12 7.81 -2.64 22.99
C LYS A 12 7.72 -1.27 22.30
N PHE A 13 7.36 -1.24 21.02
CA PHE A 13 7.22 -0.01 20.23
C PHE A 13 5.76 0.41 20.00
N ASP A 14 4.81 -0.13 20.77
CA ASP A 14 3.38 0.21 20.73
C ASP A 14 2.74 0.07 19.33
N TYR A 15 3.14 -0.95 18.57
CA TYR A 15 2.49 -1.28 17.31
C TYR A 15 1.14 -1.97 17.55
N LYS A 16 0.13 -1.60 16.74
CA LYS A 16 -1.15 -2.32 16.69
C LYS A 16 -1.01 -3.55 15.80
N PHE A 17 -1.20 -4.75 16.35
CA PHE A 17 -1.14 -5.99 15.58
C PHE A 17 -2.13 -7.05 16.08
N GLU A 18 -2.38 -8.05 15.24
CA GLU A 18 -3.16 -9.24 15.57
C GLU A 18 -2.34 -10.49 15.25
N LYS A 19 -2.35 -11.46 16.17
CA LYS A 19 -1.78 -12.79 15.93
C LYS A 19 -2.89 -13.73 15.49
N ILE A 20 -2.71 -14.39 14.36
CA ILE A 20 -3.62 -15.42 13.85
C ILE A 20 -2.78 -16.62 13.42
N ASN A 21 -2.82 -17.70 14.20
CA ASN A 21 -2.00 -18.90 13.98
C ASN A 21 -0.50 -18.54 13.88
N ASN A 22 0.15 -18.93 12.78
CA ASN A 22 1.57 -18.65 12.49
C ASN A 22 1.76 -17.31 11.77
N LYS A 23 0.81 -16.37 11.89
CA LYS A 23 0.87 -15.05 11.23
C LYS A 23 0.69 -13.92 12.22
N ILE A 24 1.43 -12.84 11.98
CA ILE A 24 1.24 -11.54 12.63
C ILE A 24 0.78 -10.55 11.58
N ILE A 25 -0.35 -9.89 11.84
CA ILE A 25 -0.90 -8.83 11.00
C ILE A 25 -0.70 -7.51 11.73
N VAL A 26 0.29 -6.73 11.31
CA VAL A 26 0.52 -5.38 11.81
C VAL A 26 -0.42 -4.42 11.07
N LYS A 27 -1.24 -3.70 11.83
CA LYS A 27 -2.19 -2.71 11.31
C LYS A 27 -1.51 -1.35 11.31
N LEU A 28 -1.34 -0.79 10.12
CA LEU A 28 -0.87 0.57 9.92
C LEU A 28 -2.05 1.49 9.65
N ASP A 29 -1.83 2.80 9.80
CA ASP A 29 -2.88 3.79 9.46
C ASP A 29 -3.18 3.78 7.96
N PHE A 30 -4.30 4.44 7.59
CA PHE A 30 -4.79 4.54 6.21
C PHE A 30 -5.07 3.17 5.57
N ALA A 31 -5.57 2.23 6.37
CA ALA A 31 -6.02 0.93 5.92
C ALA A 31 -4.92 0.10 5.21
N GLN A 32 -3.67 0.26 5.65
CA GLN A 32 -2.56 -0.57 5.24
C GLN A 32 -2.26 -1.63 6.30
N ARG A 33 -1.89 -2.84 5.87
CA ARG A 33 -1.48 -3.94 6.74
C ARG A 33 -0.17 -4.53 6.24
N ILE A 34 0.68 -4.92 7.17
CA ILE A 34 1.84 -5.78 6.92
C ILE A 34 1.57 -7.14 7.56
N ILE A 35 1.70 -8.19 6.76
CA ILE A 35 1.46 -9.58 7.17
C ILE A 35 2.80 -10.30 7.19
N ILE A 36 3.16 -10.80 8.36
CA ILE A 36 4.35 -11.61 8.61
C ILE A 36 3.89 -13.04 8.80
N ASP A 37 4.35 -13.94 7.93
CA ASP A 37 3.96 -15.35 7.92
C ASP A 37 5.17 -16.22 8.29
N PHE A 38 5.04 -16.93 9.41
CA PHE A 38 6.01 -17.86 9.99
C PHE A 38 5.62 -19.32 9.75
N SER A 39 4.67 -19.59 8.85
CA SER A 39 4.21 -20.97 8.59
C SER A 39 5.30 -21.86 7.99
N ASP A 40 6.29 -21.27 7.32
CA ASP A 40 7.41 -21.97 6.73
C ASP A 40 8.62 -21.93 7.69
N PRO A 41 9.18 -23.08 8.10
CA PRO A 41 10.30 -23.13 9.05
C PRO A 41 11.62 -22.60 8.47
N GLU A 42 11.77 -22.53 7.13
CA GLU A 42 13.00 -22.08 6.48
C GLU A 42 12.97 -20.60 6.09
N LYS A 43 11.78 -20.00 5.95
CA LYS A 43 11.64 -18.60 5.53
C LYS A 43 10.45 -17.88 6.17
N ILE A 44 10.69 -16.61 6.51
CA ILE A 44 9.64 -15.71 6.98
C ILE A 44 9.16 -14.88 5.79
N LYS A 45 7.87 -14.96 5.47
CA LYS A 45 7.28 -14.20 4.36
C LYS A 45 6.64 -12.91 4.88
N ILE A 46 7.15 -11.77 4.45
CA ILE A 46 6.60 -10.46 4.79
C ILE A 46 5.89 -9.89 3.56
N THR A 47 4.61 -9.57 3.68
CA THR A 47 3.78 -9.04 2.59
C THR A 47 2.99 -7.82 3.03
N ASP A 48 2.60 -6.98 2.09
CA ASP A 48 1.72 -5.84 2.32
C ASP A 48 0.33 -6.06 1.70
N ARG A 49 -0.67 -5.43 2.32
CA ARG A 49 -2.05 -5.36 1.85
C ARG A 49 -2.60 -3.95 2.11
N LEU A 50 -3.22 -3.36 1.10
CA LEU A 50 -4.17 -2.27 1.24
C LEU A 50 -5.56 -2.90 1.40
N VAL A 51 -6.23 -2.58 2.49
CA VAL A 51 -7.54 -3.11 2.87
C VAL A 51 -8.56 -1.98 2.99
N GLY A 52 -9.85 -2.32 3.16
CA GLY A 52 -10.89 -1.35 3.48
C GLY A 52 -10.98 -0.20 2.48
N TRP A 53 -11.50 0.96 2.92
CA TRP A 53 -11.53 2.18 2.11
C TRP A 53 -10.17 2.89 2.13
N ASN A 54 -9.50 2.93 1.00
CA ASN A 54 -8.30 3.74 0.79
C ASN A 54 -8.26 4.36 -0.61
N PHE A 55 -7.48 5.43 -0.77
CA PHE A 55 -7.46 6.22 -2.00
C PHE A 55 -6.91 5.48 -3.23
N LEU A 56 -6.06 4.47 -3.05
CA LEU A 56 -5.49 3.74 -4.19
C LEU A 56 -6.39 2.60 -4.66
N THR A 57 -7.14 1.95 -3.77
CA THR A 57 -7.86 0.71 -4.13
C THR A 57 -9.37 0.80 -3.92
N GLY A 58 -9.86 1.94 -3.42
CA GLY A 58 -11.26 2.08 -3.03
C GLY A 58 -11.54 1.09 -1.92
N LEU A 59 -12.49 0.16 -2.14
CA LEU A 59 -12.86 -0.91 -1.20
C LEU A 59 -12.20 -2.27 -1.51
N ILE A 60 -11.42 -2.35 -2.59
CA ILE A 60 -10.86 -3.61 -3.07
C ILE A 60 -9.56 -3.88 -2.34
N GLU A 61 -9.46 -5.04 -1.69
CA GLU A 61 -8.24 -5.45 -1.02
C GLU A 61 -7.19 -5.97 -2.02
N MET A 62 -5.97 -5.43 -1.99
CA MET A 62 -4.87 -5.87 -2.85
C MET A 62 -3.50 -5.51 -2.28
N SER A 63 -2.42 -6.01 -2.89
CA SER A 63 -1.07 -5.55 -2.56
C SER A 63 -0.85 -4.12 -3.05
N LEU A 64 0.05 -3.38 -2.40
CA LEU A 64 0.48 -2.06 -2.84
C LEU A 64 1.01 -2.10 -4.28
N LYS A 65 1.76 -3.15 -4.64
CA LYS A 65 2.25 -3.33 -6.02
C LYS A 65 1.12 -3.39 -7.04
N ASN A 66 0.07 -4.17 -6.76
CA ASN A 66 -1.07 -4.27 -7.66
C ASN A 66 -1.87 -2.97 -7.70
N ALA A 67 -2.02 -2.31 -6.55
CA ALA A 67 -2.66 -1.00 -6.46
C ALA A 67 -1.95 0.02 -7.35
N THR A 68 -0.62 0.14 -7.24
CA THR A 68 0.17 1.03 -8.09
C THR A 68 0.00 0.69 -9.58
N LEU A 69 0.02 -0.60 -9.93
CA LEU A 69 -0.14 -1.03 -11.32
C LEU A 69 -1.52 -0.66 -11.90
N TYR A 70 -2.60 -0.95 -11.19
CA TYR A 70 -3.95 -0.63 -11.66
C TYR A 70 -4.20 0.86 -11.70
N ASN A 71 -3.67 1.62 -10.74
CA ASN A 71 -3.73 3.07 -10.77
C ASN A 71 -2.95 3.67 -11.94
N PHE A 72 -1.80 3.08 -12.29
CA PHE A 72 -1.06 3.49 -13.48
C PHE A 72 -1.86 3.22 -14.77
N ILE A 73 -2.47 2.05 -14.90
CA ILE A 73 -3.36 1.73 -16.02
C ILE A 73 -4.54 2.71 -16.08
N GLY A 74 -5.18 2.96 -14.92
CA GLY A 74 -6.28 3.93 -14.81
C GLY A 74 -5.85 5.34 -15.21
N ALA A 75 -4.65 5.79 -14.82
CA ALA A 75 -4.11 7.08 -15.22
C ALA A 75 -3.92 7.20 -16.74
N ILE A 76 -3.47 6.13 -17.41
CA ILE A 76 -3.36 6.10 -18.88
C ILE A 76 -4.75 6.25 -19.52
N ILE A 77 -5.73 5.48 -19.04
CA ILE A 77 -7.11 5.54 -19.55
C ILE A 77 -7.69 6.94 -19.36
N MET A 78 -7.52 7.53 -18.17
CA MET A 78 -7.97 8.89 -17.87
C MET A 78 -7.29 9.94 -18.75
N THR A 79 -5.99 9.76 -19.05
CA THR A 79 -5.26 10.65 -19.95
C THR A 79 -5.87 10.62 -21.35
N ILE A 80 -6.12 9.42 -21.90
CA ILE A 80 -6.74 9.27 -23.22
C ILE A 80 -8.12 9.90 -23.24
N LEU A 81 -8.92 9.67 -22.19
CA LEU A 81 -10.26 10.25 -22.07
C LEU A 81 -10.22 11.78 -22.03
N PHE A 82 -9.32 12.37 -21.27
CA PHE A 82 -9.22 13.83 -21.16
C PHE A 82 -8.74 14.47 -22.45
N VAL A 83 -7.78 13.86 -23.15
CA VAL A 83 -7.35 14.32 -24.47
C VAL A 83 -8.50 14.23 -25.47
N TYR A 84 -9.27 13.14 -25.46
CA TYR A 84 -10.44 13.02 -26.32
C TYR A 84 -11.49 14.11 -26.06
N LEU A 85 -11.80 14.39 -24.79
CA LEU A 85 -12.75 15.43 -24.41
C LEU A 85 -12.27 16.84 -24.77
N ASP A 86 -10.98 17.12 -24.62
CA ASP A 86 -10.34 18.38 -25.00
C ASP A 86 -10.42 18.61 -26.52
N LEU A 87 -10.31 17.53 -27.32
CA LEU A 87 -10.44 17.60 -28.78
C LEU A 87 -11.90 17.75 -29.26
N GLU A 88 -12.86 17.14 -28.57
CA GLU A 88 -14.28 17.12 -28.98
C GLU A 88 -15.03 18.38 -28.52
N TYR A 89 -14.67 18.96 -27.37
CA TYR A 89 -15.40 20.06 -26.75
C TYR A 89 -14.52 21.30 -26.58
N ASP A 90 -14.64 22.23 -27.54
CA ASP A 90 -13.96 23.53 -27.48
C ASP A 90 -14.27 24.29 -26.18
N GLY A 91 -13.21 24.75 -25.50
CA GLY A 91 -13.30 25.59 -24.30
C GLY A 91 -13.25 24.85 -22.95
N LEU A 92 -13.24 23.52 -22.93
CA LEU A 92 -13.02 22.74 -21.71
C LEU A 92 -11.54 22.42 -21.52
N ASN A 93 -10.89 22.99 -20.50
CA ASN A 93 -9.50 22.68 -20.16
C ASN A 93 -9.41 21.79 -18.90
N PHE A 94 -9.07 20.52 -19.09
CA PHE A 94 -8.90 19.55 -18.01
C PHE A 94 -7.46 19.40 -17.50
N VAL A 95 -6.50 20.19 -18.02
CA VAL A 95 -5.07 20.04 -17.70
C VAL A 95 -4.80 20.22 -16.21
N PHE A 96 -5.40 21.21 -15.56
CA PHE A 96 -5.21 21.43 -14.12
C PHE A 96 -5.78 20.29 -13.27
N PHE A 97 -6.96 19.76 -13.64
CA PHE A 97 -7.55 18.60 -12.98
C PHE A 97 -6.69 17.35 -13.15
N PHE A 98 -6.14 17.14 -14.35
CA PHE A 98 -5.22 16.06 -14.63
C PHE A 98 -3.94 16.16 -13.80
N LEU A 99 -3.32 17.34 -13.74
CA LEU A 99 -2.12 17.57 -12.94
C LEU A 99 -2.39 17.34 -11.45
N ALA A 100 -3.50 17.85 -10.93
CA ALA A 100 -3.90 17.61 -9.54
C ALA A 100 -4.10 16.10 -9.26
N PHE A 101 -4.73 15.38 -10.19
CA PHE A 101 -4.90 13.93 -10.11
C PHE A 101 -3.55 13.20 -10.09
N VAL A 102 -2.62 13.52 -11.00
CA VAL A 102 -1.29 12.88 -11.05
C VAL A 102 -0.51 13.14 -9.76
N ILE A 103 -0.48 14.37 -9.27
CA ILE A 103 0.19 14.72 -8.01
C ILE A 103 -0.41 13.94 -6.85
N TRP A 104 -1.74 13.90 -6.77
CA TRP A 104 -2.45 13.14 -5.74
C TRP A 104 -2.08 11.65 -5.77
N MET A 105 -2.08 11.03 -6.95
CA MET A 105 -1.71 9.63 -7.13
C MET A 105 -0.28 9.33 -6.72
N LEU A 106 0.67 10.21 -7.06
CA LEU A 106 2.07 10.07 -6.68
C LEU A 106 2.24 10.21 -5.16
N LEU A 107 1.60 11.20 -4.54
CA LEU A 107 1.67 11.41 -3.09
C LEU A 107 1.18 10.19 -2.32
N TRP A 108 0.01 9.64 -2.68
CA TRP A 108 -0.51 8.45 -2.03
C TRP A 108 0.36 7.22 -2.25
N THR A 109 0.85 7.01 -3.46
CA THR A 109 1.74 5.89 -3.77
C THR A 109 3.01 5.94 -2.94
N LEU A 110 3.68 7.11 -2.88
CA LEU A 110 4.89 7.30 -2.08
C LEU A 110 4.61 7.11 -0.60
N PHE A 111 3.51 7.67 -0.09
CA PHE A 111 3.11 7.54 1.31
C PHE A 111 3.01 6.07 1.74
N TYR A 112 2.25 5.26 0.99
CA TYR A 112 2.09 3.83 1.32
C TYR A 112 3.38 3.04 1.13
N LEU A 113 4.19 3.39 0.12
CA LEU A 113 5.45 2.71 -0.15
C LEU A 113 6.46 2.94 0.96
N PHE A 114 6.67 4.19 1.38
CA PHE A 114 7.60 4.51 2.46
C PHE A 114 7.19 3.83 3.76
N LYS A 115 5.90 3.82 4.11
CA LYS A 115 5.42 3.11 5.31
C LYS A 115 5.67 1.61 5.23
N ALA A 116 5.33 0.98 4.10
CA ALA A 116 5.52 -0.46 3.93
C ALA A 116 7.00 -0.85 4.00
N GLU A 117 7.86 -0.17 3.26
CA GLU A 117 9.28 -0.51 3.16
C GLU A 117 10.04 -0.21 4.44
N ASN A 118 9.72 0.89 5.14
CA ASN A 118 10.32 1.16 6.45
C ASN A 118 9.96 0.09 7.46
N LEU A 119 8.69 -0.32 7.55
CA LEU A 119 8.33 -1.37 8.50
C LEU A 119 8.94 -2.72 8.11
N LYS A 120 8.95 -3.08 6.83
CA LYS A 120 9.62 -4.30 6.35
C LYS A 120 11.08 -4.32 6.78
N ARG A 121 11.82 -3.22 6.59
CA ARG A 121 13.22 -3.10 7.02
C ARG A 121 13.40 -3.26 8.53
N ILE A 122 12.55 -2.63 9.34
CA ILE A 122 12.58 -2.76 10.80
C ILE A 122 12.31 -4.21 11.22
N LEU A 123 11.32 -4.86 10.60
CA LEU A 123 10.98 -6.25 10.91
C LEU A 123 12.10 -7.22 10.51
N ILE A 124 12.77 -6.96 9.38
CA ILE A 124 13.92 -7.75 8.94
C ILE A 124 15.08 -7.57 9.93
N SER A 125 15.41 -6.35 10.35
CA SER A 125 16.54 -6.12 11.27
C SER A 125 16.30 -6.68 12.68
N TRP A 126 15.05 -6.85 13.11
CA TRP A 126 14.74 -7.56 14.35
C TRP A 126 14.92 -9.08 14.24
N ASN A 127 14.85 -9.60 13.01
CA ASN A 127 14.96 -11.00 12.63
C ASN A 127 16.34 -11.39 12.04
N GLU A 128 17.30 -10.47 12.01
CA GLU A 128 18.75 -10.73 11.99
C GLU A 128 19.28 -10.99 13.41
#